data_AF-A0A4U9WI35-F1
#
_entry.id   AF-A0A4U9WI35-F1
#
_cell.length_a   1.000
_cell.length_b   1.000
_cell.length_c   1.000
_cell.angle_alpha   90.00
_cell.angle_beta   90.00
_cell.angle_gamma   90.00
#
_symmetry.space_group_name_H-M   'P 1'
#
loop_
_entity.id
_entity.type
_entity.pdbx_description
1 polymer ?
#
loop_
_entity_poly.entity_id
_entity_poly.type
_entity_poly.pdbx_seq_one_letter_code
_entity_poly.pdbx_strand_id
1 'polypeptide(L)'
;MTPTYGACPVLLWWWSGSGVSNSTSLTLRFTHDGGETKDLQITSFKNRADDSPVGSWVSGRVVSPEGFRTFIPSSELNKLSTAGIWRAKLKMQVKAWDSCSNWSTNACPGIHRVDWTATITLNVTDYGNQQIYLPAFPTSAPSVNLNLNTRPGAGSRKSVSGSTNLDMCLYDGNNSASNRISLLLQDEGGTATGRPDGQFSIYRKGGDQSKASDRLDYQVSVINPTTGAVQDISNGKEIIWSDTNRRNIQRPVVLPGGGAPALCVPAPLTLTTPAFSMADKTAGDYTGTLRIIYTPTTQQ
;
A
#
# COMPACT_ATOMS: atom_id res chain seq x y z
N MET A 1 -8.58 -11.79 -30.20
CA MET A 1 -8.85 -10.33 -30.05
C MET A 1 -8.05 -9.84 -28.86
N THR A 2 -7.47 -8.64 -28.92
CA THR A 2 -6.63 -8.11 -27.83
C THR A 2 -7.50 -7.54 -26.70
N PRO A 3 -7.26 -7.86 -25.43
CA PRO A 3 -8.08 -7.40 -24.31
C PRO A 3 -7.88 -5.91 -23.96
N THR A 4 -6.92 -5.22 -24.60
CA THR A 4 -6.58 -3.81 -24.39
C THR A 4 -7.78 -2.87 -24.36
N TYR A 5 -8.79 -3.12 -25.19
CA TYR A 5 -10.00 -2.30 -25.26
C TYR A 5 -11.29 -3.07 -25.02
N GLY A 6 -11.20 -4.28 -24.47
CA GLY A 6 -12.32 -5.22 -24.32
C GLY A 6 -12.38 -6.20 -25.47
N ALA A 7 -11.89 -7.42 -25.25
CA ALA A 7 -12.01 -8.53 -26.18
C ALA A 7 -13.39 -9.18 -26.03
N CYS A 8 -14.22 -9.06 -27.08
CA CYS A 8 -15.55 -9.66 -27.17
C CYS A 8 -15.91 -9.94 -28.64
N PRO A 9 -16.89 -10.80 -28.94
CA PRO A 9 -17.39 -10.96 -30.29
C PRO A 9 -17.85 -9.62 -30.87
N VAL A 10 -17.43 -9.32 -32.10
CA VAL A 10 -17.67 -8.03 -32.79
C VAL A 10 -18.70 -8.11 -33.92
N LEU A 11 -19.18 -9.32 -34.19
CA LEU A 11 -20.20 -9.61 -35.21
C LEU A 11 -21.54 -9.87 -34.53
N LEU A 12 -22.60 -9.30 -35.09
CA LEU A 12 -23.96 -9.38 -34.57
C LEU A 12 -24.65 -10.67 -35.02
N TRP A 13 -25.59 -11.16 -34.21
CA TRP A 13 -26.32 -12.40 -34.46
C TRP A 13 -27.83 -12.21 -34.29
N TRP A 14 -28.62 -12.73 -35.22
CA TRP A 14 -30.07 -12.55 -35.21
C TRP A 14 -30.79 -13.40 -34.15
N TRP A 15 -30.32 -14.63 -33.92
CA TRP A 15 -30.97 -15.61 -33.05
C TRP A 15 -29.99 -16.24 -32.06
N SER A 16 -30.44 -16.55 -30.84
CA SER A 16 -29.67 -17.27 -29.81
C SER A 16 -29.77 -18.79 -30.01
N GLY A 17 -29.22 -19.30 -31.12
CA GLY A 17 -29.22 -20.72 -31.48
C GLY A 17 -27.93 -21.44 -31.09
N SER A 18 -27.89 -22.76 -31.25
CA SER A 18 -26.66 -23.56 -31.12
C SER A 18 -25.58 -23.06 -32.08
N GLY A 19 -24.39 -22.73 -31.57
CA GLY A 19 -23.28 -22.17 -32.36
C GLY A 19 -23.14 -20.64 -32.31
N VAL A 20 -24.08 -19.94 -31.67
CA VAL A 20 -24.03 -18.48 -31.49
C VAL A 20 -23.41 -18.13 -30.14
N SER A 21 -22.42 -17.23 -30.14
CA SER A 21 -21.85 -16.70 -28.90
C SER A 21 -22.85 -15.79 -28.20
N ASN A 22 -23.68 -16.35 -27.32
CA ASN A 22 -24.54 -15.62 -26.39
C ASN A 22 -23.76 -15.08 -25.18
N SER A 23 -22.42 -14.96 -25.30
CA SER A 23 -21.59 -14.48 -24.20
C SER A 23 -22.07 -13.11 -23.73
N THR A 24 -22.15 -12.98 -22.42
CA THR A 24 -22.29 -11.72 -21.68
C THR A 24 -20.98 -11.38 -20.97
N SER A 25 -19.88 -12.08 -21.26
CA SER A 25 -18.55 -11.81 -20.71
C SER A 25 -17.53 -11.35 -21.77
N LEU A 26 -16.85 -10.23 -21.49
CA LEU A 26 -15.74 -9.70 -22.28
C LEU A 26 -14.49 -9.59 -21.42
N THR A 27 -13.32 -9.72 -22.02
CA THR A 27 -12.04 -9.62 -21.30
C THR A 27 -11.44 -8.24 -21.49
N LEU A 28 -11.25 -7.48 -20.42
CA LEU A 28 -10.69 -6.13 -20.44
C LEU A 28 -9.38 -6.07 -19.66
N ARG A 29 -8.35 -5.51 -20.27
CA ARG A 29 -7.06 -5.29 -19.64
C ARG A 29 -7.06 -4.05 -18.75
N PHE A 30 -6.72 -4.24 -17.49
CA PHE A 30 -6.37 -3.19 -16.55
C PHE A 30 -4.86 -3.09 -16.41
N THR A 31 -4.36 -1.86 -16.34
CA THR A 31 -2.94 -1.54 -16.14
C THR A 31 -2.79 -0.75 -14.85
N HIS A 32 -1.92 -1.23 -13.96
CA HIS A 32 -1.48 -0.55 -12.76
C HIS A 32 -0.48 0.56 -13.10
N ASP A 33 -0.41 1.59 -12.27
CA ASP A 33 0.53 2.70 -12.46
C ASP A 33 2.02 2.30 -12.42
N GLY A 34 2.34 1.17 -11.80
CA GLY A 34 3.66 0.53 -11.83
C GLY A 34 3.93 -0.31 -13.09
N GLY A 35 2.99 -0.35 -14.04
CA GLY A 35 3.12 -1.06 -15.33
C GLY A 35 2.64 -2.51 -15.34
N GLU A 36 2.24 -3.07 -14.18
CA GLU A 36 1.62 -4.40 -14.13
C GLU A 36 0.29 -4.42 -14.89
N THR A 37 -0.02 -5.51 -15.58
CA THR A 37 -1.31 -5.68 -16.27
C THR A 37 -2.07 -6.91 -15.78
N LYS A 38 -3.39 -6.79 -15.64
CA LYS A 38 -4.30 -7.91 -15.36
C LYS A 38 -5.50 -7.84 -16.30
N ASP A 39 -5.88 -9.00 -16.82
CA ASP A 39 -7.08 -9.13 -17.64
C ASP A 39 -8.25 -9.57 -16.75
N LEU A 40 -9.28 -8.73 -16.69
CA LEU A 40 -10.50 -8.99 -15.92
C LEU A 40 -11.65 -9.36 -16.86
N GLN A 41 -12.48 -10.30 -16.42
CA GLN A 41 -13.76 -10.56 -17.06
C GLN A 41 -14.75 -9.47 -16.65
N ILE A 42 -15.36 -8.84 -17.63
CA ILE A 42 -16.41 -7.84 -17.45
C ILE A 42 -17.70 -8.46 -17.96
N THR A 43 -18.76 -8.34 -17.17
CA THR A 43 -20.08 -8.75 -17.63
C THR A 43 -20.78 -7.56 -18.26
N SER A 44 -21.26 -7.73 -19.48
CA SER A 44 -22.08 -6.76 -20.17
C SER A 44 -23.28 -7.45 -20.78
N PHE A 45 -24.44 -6.82 -20.70
CA PHE A 45 -25.64 -7.28 -21.39
C PHE A 45 -26.48 -6.08 -21.78
N LYS A 46 -27.33 -6.28 -22.78
CA LYS A 46 -28.32 -5.27 -23.16
C LYS A 46 -29.61 -5.48 -22.38
N ASN A 47 -30.22 -4.37 -21.94
CA ASN A 47 -31.60 -4.35 -21.50
C ASN A 47 -32.48 -4.39 -22.76
N ARG A 48 -33.50 -5.26 -22.77
CA ARG A 48 -34.33 -5.48 -23.96
C ARG A 48 -35.70 -4.88 -23.76
N ALA A 49 -36.28 -4.42 -24.87
CA ALA A 49 -37.64 -3.87 -24.89
C ALA A 49 -38.72 -4.95 -25.10
N ASP A 50 -38.35 -6.23 -25.19
CA ASP A 50 -39.25 -7.38 -25.37
C ASP A 50 -39.41 -8.20 -24.07
N ASP A 51 -40.27 -9.24 -24.08
CA ASP A 51 -40.65 -10.04 -22.91
C ASP A 51 -39.49 -10.73 -22.14
N SER A 52 -38.25 -10.63 -22.62
CA SER A 52 -37.05 -11.13 -21.97
C SER A 52 -36.20 -9.97 -21.47
N PRO A 53 -36.00 -9.78 -20.15
CA PRO A 53 -35.45 -8.52 -19.62
C PRO A 53 -33.97 -8.25 -20.00
N VAL A 54 -33.19 -9.28 -20.36
CA VAL A 54 -31.75 -9.15 -20.68
C VAL A 54 -31.34 -10.01 -21.87
N GLY A 55 -30.25 -9.64 -22.55
CA GLY A 55 -29.63 -10.46 -23.59
C GLY A 55 -28.18 -10.12 -23.90
N SER A 56 -27.52 -10.96 -24.69
CA SER A 56 -26.14 -10.70 -25.15
C SER A 56 -26.06 -9.43 -26.00
N TRP A 57 -24.96 -8.68 -25.88
CA TRP A 57 -24.72 -7.43 -26.64
C TRP A 57 -24.66 -7.63 -28.15
N VAL A 58 -24.31 -8.83 -28.63
CA VAL A 58 -24.27 -9.11 -30.08
C VAL A 58 -25.62 -9.54 -30.65
N SER A 59 -26.65 -9.78 -29.82
CA SER A 59 -27.93 -10.23 -30.36
C SER A 59 -28.68 -9.09 -31.07
N GLY A 60 -29.38 -9.38 -32.16
CA GLY A 60 -30.11 -8.41 -33.01
C GLY A 60 -31.48 -7.96 -32.47
N ARG A 61 -31.77 -8.23 -31.20
CA ARG A 61 -33.05 -7.87 -30.54
C ARG A 61 -33.07 -6.40 -30.07
N VAL A 62 -34.27 -5.83 -29.99
CA VAL A 62 -34.49 -4.41 -29.65
C VAL A 62 -33.89 -4.08 -28.29
N VAL A 63 -33.07 -3.02 -28.26
CA VAL A 63 -32.50 -2.45 -27.03
C VAL A 63 -33.53 -1.52 -26.40
N SER A 64 -33.77 -1.65 -25.11
CA SER A 64 -34.66 -0.73 -24.38
C SER A 64 -33.98 0.63 -24.13
N PRO A 65 -34.73 1.67 -23.73
CA PRO A 65 -34.15 2.98 -23.38
C PRO A 65 -33.07 2.92 -22.29
N GLU A 66 -33.09 1.90 -21.41
CA GLU A 66 -32.06 1.65 -20.39
C GLU A 66 -30.72 1.15 -20.97
N GLY A 67 -30.66 0.86 -22.27
CA GLY A 67 -29.40 0.59 -22.99
C GLY A 67 -28.66 -0.66 -22.52
N PHE A 68 -27.37 -0.51 -22.22
CA PHE A 68 -26.49 -1.60 -21.80
C PHE A 68 -26.16 -1.49 -20.32
N ARG A 69 -26.10 -2.63 -19.63
CA ARG A 69 -25.57 -2.75 -18.27
C ARG A 69 -24.23 -3.46 -18.32
N THR A 70 -23.20 -2.84 -17.74
CA THR A 70 -21.83 -3.35 -17.71
C THR A 70 -21.31 -3.27 -16.28
N PHE A 71 -20.75 -4.36 -15.76
CA PHE A 71 -20.19 -4.43 -14.41
C PHE A 71 -19.02 -5.41 -14.33
N ILE A 72 -18.19 -5.24 -13.31
CA ILE A 72 -17.07 -6.13 -12.99
C ILE A 72 -17.55 -7.10 -11.89
N PRO A 73 -17.53 -8.43 -12.11
CA PRO A 73 -17.84 -9.40 -11.06
C PRO A 73 -16.89 -9.23 -9.87
N SER A 74 -17.41 -9.36 -8.64
CA SER A 74 -16.60 -9.22 -7.43
C SER A 74 -15.42 -10.21 -7.37
N SER A 75 -15.62 -11.43 -7.88
CA SER A 75 -14.58 -12.45 -7.97
C SER A 75 -13.38 -12.05 -8.84
N GLU A 76 -13.59 -11.14 -9.80
CA GLU A 76 -12.52 -10.64 -10.68
C GLU A 76 -11.66 -9.60 -9.97
N LEU A 77 -12.21 -8.86 -9.00
CA LEU A 77 -11.46 -7.85 -8.25
C LEU A 77 -10.33 -8.47 -7.43
N ASN A 78 -10.48 -9.71 -6.97
CA ASN A 78 -9.44 -10.44 -6.23
C ASN A 78 -8.17 -10.72 -7.04
N LYS A 79 -8.21 -10.59 -8.37
CA LYS A 79 -7.01 -10.74 -9.23
C LYS A 79 -6.08 -9.54 -9.15
N LEU A 80 -6.55 -8.41 -8.63
CA LEU A 80 -5.77 -7.19 -8.44
C LEU A 80 -5.05 -7.26 -7.09
N SER A 81 -3.94 -7.98 -7.04
CA SER A 81 -3.15 -8.19 -5.81
C SER A 81 -2.30 -6.98 -5.41
N THR A 82 -2.09 -6.03 -6.33
CA THR A 82 -1.21 -4.88 -6.10
C THR A 82 -2.05 -3.64 -5.79
N ALA A 83 -1.81 -3.05 -4.61
CA ALA A 83 -2.43 -1.79 -4.22
C ALA A 83 -2.04 -0.64 -5.14
N GLY A 84 -2.94 0.32 -5.32
CA GLY A 84 -2.78 1.50 -6.17
C GLY A 84 -3.85 1.60 -7.24
N ILE A 85 -3.58 2.46 -8.23
CA ILE A 85 -4.56 2.79 -9.26
C ILE A 85 -4.41 1.84 -10.45
N TRP A 86 -5.52 1.20 -10.81
CA TRP A 86 -5.66 0.39 -12.01
C TRP A 86 -6.56 1.09 -13.01
N ARG A 87 -6.10 1.23 -14.26
CA ARG A 87 -6.84 1.90 -15.33
C ARG A 87 -7.12 0.96 -16.49
N ALA A 88 -8.31 1.08 -17.06
CA ALA A 88 -8.69 0.42 -18.30
C ALA A 88 -9.51 1.36 -19.19
N LYS A 89 -9.55 1.07 -20.49
CA LYS A 89 -10.38 1.77 -21.45
C LYS A 89 -11.22 0.77 -22.21
N LEU A 90 -12.51 0.68 -21.92
CA LEU A 90 -13.44 -0.15 -22.69
C LEU A 90 -13.91 0.62 -23.91
N LYS A 91 -13.78 0.03 -25.11
CA LYS A 91 -14.34 0.58 -26.35
C LYS A 91 -15.40 -0.37 -26.88
N MET A 92 -16.59 0.16 -27.18
CA MET A 92 -17.66 -0.59 -27.79
C MET A 92 -18.16 0.15 -29.03
N GLN A 93 -18.59 -0.58 -30.04
CA GLN A 93 -19.29 0.00 -31.18
C GLN A 93 -20.77 -0.28 -31.03
N VAL A 94 -21.57 0.78 -30.97
CA VAL A 94 -23.02 0.64 -31.09
C VAL A 94 -23.34 0.54 -32.58
N LYS A 95 -23.98 -0.55 -32.94
CA LYS A 95 -24.33 -0.86 -34.32
C LYS A 95 -25.84 -1.09 -34.43
N ALA A 96 -26.42 -0.60 -35.52
CA ALA A 96 -27.74 -1.05 -35.93
C ALA A 96 -27.61 -2.34 -36.75
N TRP A 97 -28.70 -3.09 -36.82
CA TRP A 97 -28.77 -4.26 -37.68
C TRP A 97 -28.63 -3.88 -39.16
N ASP A 98 -27.98 -4.75 -39.94
CA ASP A 98 -27.86 -4.64 -41.40
C ASP A 98 -28.61 -5.81 -42.06
N SER A 99 -29.01 -5.66 -43.32
CA SER A 99 -29.67 -6.69 -44.13
C SER A 99 -28.72 -7.83 -44.53
N CYS A 100 -28.28 -8.60 -43.53
CA CYS A 100 -27.44 -9.77 -43.74
C CYS A 100 -28.30 -10.96 -44.22
N SER A 101 -28.00 -11.47 -45.42
CA SER A 101 -28.84 -12.41 -46.19
C SER A 101 -28.90 -13.85 -45.67
N ASN A 102 -28.19 -14.18 -44.59
CA ASN A 102 -28.23 -15.52 -43.99
C ASN A 102 -28.37 -15.43 -42.46
N TRP A 103 -29.61 -15.53 -42.00
CA TRP A 103 -30.04 -15.34 -40.62
C TRP A 103 -29.63 -16.46 -39.64
N SER A 104 -29.07 -17.56 -40.14
CA SER A 104 -28.88 -18.80 -39.36
C SER A 104 -27.42 -19.19 -39.14
N THR A 105 -26.48 -18.79 -40.01
CA THR A 105 -25.08 -19.24 -39.92
C THR A 105 -24.03 -18.13 -40.00
N ASN A 106 -24.38 -16.93 -40.47
CA ASN A 106 -23.39 -15.90 -40.77
C ASN A 106 -23.51 -14.72 -39.80
N ALA A 107 -22.43 -14.46 -39.08
CA ALA A 107 -22.33 -13.32 -38.18
C ALA A 107 -22.33 -12.00 -39.00
N CYS A 108 -23.18 -11.05 -38.62
CA CYS A 108 -23.45 -9.84 -39.39
C CYS A 108 -22.54 -8.68 -38.96
N PRO A 109 -21.88 -7.95 -39.88
CA PRO A 109 -21.01 -6.83 -39.52
C PRO A 109 -21.75 -5.66 -38.86
N GLY A 110 -23.05 -5.47 -39.19
CA GLY A 110 -23.90 -4.39 -38.69
C GLY A 110 -23.53 -3.01 -39.22
N ILE A 111 -24.45 -2.06 -39.11
CA ILE A 111 -24.25 -0.65 -39.50
C ILE A 111 -23.72 0.11 -38.28
N HIS A 112 -22.47 0.58 -38.35
CA HIS A 112 -21.90 1.43 -37.31
C HIS A 112 -22.75 2.70 -37.06
N ARG A 113 -23.02 3.03 -35.80
CA ARG A 113 -23.75 4.24 -35.41
C ARG A 113 -22.89 5.18 -34.57
N VAL A 114 -22.25 4.65 -33.53
CA VAL A 114 -21.43 5.45 -32.63
C VAL A 114 -20.38 4.58 -31.94
N ASP A 115 -19.20 5.15 -31.73
CA ASP A 115 -18.19 4.60 -30.83
C ASP A 115 -18.48 5.05 -29.40
N TRP A 116 -18.63 4.08 -28.49
CA TRP A 116 -18.76 4.31 -27.07
C TRP A 116 -17.45 3.96 -26.36
N THR A 117 -17.03 4.81 -25.44
CA THR A 117 -15.79 4.62 -24.70
C THR A 117 -16.02 4.90 -23.22
N ALA A 118 -15.58 3.98 -22.36
CA ALA A 118 -15.53 4.18 -20.92
C ALA A 118 -14.10 4.05 -20.41
N THR A 119 -13.64 5.08 -19.69
CA THR A 119 -12.40 5.00 -18.91
C THR A 119 -12.77 4.56 -17.50
N ILE A 120 -12.17 3.45 -17.06
CA ILE A 120 -12.44 2.83 -15.75
C ILE A 120 -11.19 3.00 -14.90
N THR A 121 -11.37 3.50 -13.68
CA THR A 121 -10.30 3.65 -12.69
C THR A 121 -10.72 2.90 -11.42
N LEU A 122 -9.92 1.92 -11.00
CA LEU A 122 -10.12 1.21 -9.73
C LEU A 122 -9.00 1.62 -8.77
N ASN A 123 -9.37 2.07 -7.58
CA ASN A 123 -8.44 2.32 -6.50
C ASN A 123 -8.40 1.08 -5.59
N VAL A 124 -7.32 0.31 -5.67
CA VAL A 124 -7.15 -0.92 -4.89
C VAL A 124 -6.32 -0.58 -3.66
N THR A 125 -6.85 -0.88 -2.47
CA THR A 125 -6.15 -0.66 -1.21
C THR A 125 -5.87 -1.98 -0.51
N ASP A 126 -4.84 -1.98 0.32
CA ASP A 126 -4.33 -3.09 1.11
C ASP A 126 -4.12 -2.64 2.57
N TYR A 127 -5.18 -2.07 3.15
CA TYR A 127 -5.15 -1.57 4.53
C TYR A 127 -4.84 -2.65 5.56
N GLY A 128 -5.07 -3.93 5.23
CA GLY A 128 -4.70 -5.06 6.08
C GLY A 128 -3.19 -5.24 6.23
N ASN A 129 -2.39 -4.75 5.29
CA ASN A 129 -0.93 -4.84 5.31
C ASN A 129 -0.23 -3.52 5.67
N GLN A 130 -0.94 -2.57 6.29
CA GLN A 130 -0.35 -1.38 6.88
C GLN A 130 0.74 -1.76 7.87
N GLN A 131 1.96 -1.26 7.65
CA GLN A 131 3.10 -1.69 8.46
C GLN A 131 4.26 -0.70 8.47
N ILE A 132 5.09 -0.86 9.50
CA ILE A 132 6.42 -0.28 9.57
C ILE A 132 7.39 -1.29 8.96
N TYR A 133 7.99 -0.95 7.84
CA TYR A 133 9.00 -1.78 7.19
C TYR A 133 10.41 -1.38 7.63
N LEU A 134 11.18 -2.34 8.12
CA LEU A 134 12.58 -2.17 8.52
C LEU A 134 13.46 -3.00 7.57
N PRO A 135 14.15 -2.40 6.59
CA PRO A 135 14.88 -3.15 5.57
C PRO A 135 15.97 -4.08 6.12
N ALA A 136 16.57 -3.73 7.26
CA ALA A 136 17.56 -4.57 7.94
C ALA A 136 16.94 -5.82 8.60
N PHE A 137 15.62 -5.83 8.80
CA PHE A 137 14.87 -6.90 9.47
C PHE A 137 13.60 -7.23 8.67
N PRO A 138 13.72 -7.75 7.44
CA PRO A 138 12.57 -7.95 6.56
C PRO A 138 11.60 -9.02 7.08
N THR A 139 12.09 -10.04 7.80
CA THR A 139 11.26 -11.15 8.29
C THR A 139 11.55 -11.55 9.75
N SER A 140 12.62 -11.02 10.33
CA SER A 140 13.05 -11.34 11.70
C SER A 140 12.55 -10.32 12.71
N ALA A 141 12.44 -10.73 13.97
CA ALA A 141 12.24 -9.78 15.07
C ALA A 141 13.38 -8.73 15.09
N PRO A 142 13.09 -7.43 15.00
CA PRO A 142 14.12 -6.39 14.98
C PRO A 142 14.90 -6.33 16.29
N SER A 143 16.23 -6.24 16.20
CA SER A 143 17.13 -6.04 17.34
C SER A 143 18.28 -5.13 16.95
N VAL A 144 18.48 -4.06 17.71
CA VAL A 144 19.54 -3.07 17.46
C VAL A 144 20.44 -2.94 18.69
N ASN A 145 21.74 -2.86 18.47
CA ASN A 145 22.71 -2.54 19.52
C ASN A 145 22.87 -1.01 19.57
N LEU A 146 22.93 -0.39 20.75
CA LEU A 146 23.18 1.06 20.88
C LEU A 146 24.62 1.47 20.49
N ASN A 147 25.47 0.50 20.17
CA ASN A 147 26.86 0.64 19.73
C ASN A 147 27.69 1.49 20.71
N LEU A 148 27.60 1.13 21.99
CA LEU A 148 28.34 1.78 23.07
C LEU A 148 29.84 1.56 22.91
N ASN A 149 30.62 2.64 22.88
CA ASN A 149 32.06 2.62 22.74
C ASN A 149 32.72 3.54 23.77
N THR A 150 33.90 3.15 24.26
CA THR A 150 34.72 3.99 25.14
C THR A 150 35.49 5.01 24.32
N ARG A 151 35.48 6.28 24.74
CA ARG A 151 36.31 7.29 24.09
C ARG A 151 37.81 7.06 24.40
N PRO A 152 38.69 6.94 23.39
CA PRO A 152 40.13 6.79 23.62
C PRO A 152 40.72 8.02 24.33
N GLY A 153 41.66 7.81 25.26
CA GLY A 153 42.44 8.86 25.91
C GLY A 153 41.80 9.54 27.14
N ALA A 154 40.59 9.16 27.53
CA ALA A 154 40.04 9.54 28.84
C ALA A 154 40.70 8.66 29.93
N GLY A 155 41.30 9.25 30.95
CA GLY A 155 41.96 8.54 32.06
C GLY A 155 41.02 7.67 32.91
N SER A 156 41.25 7.59 34.22
CA SER A 156 40.64 6.64 35.17
C SER A 156 39.10 6.63 35.26
N ARG A 157 38.41 7.55 34.57
CA ARG A 157 36.95 7.55 34.35
C ARG A 157 36.67 7.43 32.86
N LYS A 158 36.63 6.19 32.36
CA LYS A 158 36.34 5.91 30.95
C LYS A 158 34.90 6.33 30.64
N SER A 159 34.77 7.33 29.78
CA SER A 159 33.49 7.80 29.25
C SER A 159 33.02 6.90 28.11
N VAL A 160 31.74 6.53 28.13
CA VAL A 160 31.08 5.68 27.14
C VAL A 160 29.93 6.44 26.49
N SER A 161 29.78 6.29 25.18
CA SER A 161 28.67 6.84 24.39
C SER A 161 28.38 5.93 23.20
N GLY A 162 27.23 6.07 22.56
CA GLY A 162 26.88 5.25 21.39
C GLY A 162 25.92 5.95 20.45
N SER A 163 25.90 5.51 19.19
CA SER A 163 24.94 5.98 18.18
C SER A 163 24.65 4.88 17.18
N THR A 164 23.38 4.73 16.81
CA THR A 164 22.92 3.68 15.90
C THR A 164 21.85 4.23 14.97
N ASN A 165 21.98 3.91 13.68
CA ASN A 165 20.98 4.26 12.68
C ASN A 165 20.11 3.04 12.36
N LEU A 166 18.81 3.26 12.20
CA LEU A 166 17.84 2.26 11.83
C LEU A 166 16.98 2.82 10.69
N ASP A 167 17.16 2.26 9.49
CA ASP A 167 16.30 2.60 8.36
C ASP A 167 14.88 2.06 8.60
N MET A 168 13.91 2.91 8.34
CA MET A 168 12.49 2.63 8.51
C MET A 168 11.70 3.24 7.37
N CYS A 169 10.68 2.53 6.89
CA CYS A 169 9.73 3.04 5.91
C CYS A 169 8.29 2.74 6.32
N LEU A 170 7.42 3.73 6.17
CA LEU A 170 6.04 3.68 6.64
C LEU A 170 5.12 3.40 5.46
N TYR A 171 4.47 2.23 5.47
CA TYR A 171 3.58 1.79 4.40
C TYR A 171 2.12 1.84 4.84
N ASP A 172 1.33 2.64 4.13
CA ASP A 172 -0.06 2.96 4.45
C ASP A 172 -1.11 1.99 3.87
N GLY A 173 -0.68 0.94 3.16
CA GLY A 173 -1.59 0.04 2.46
C GLY A 173 -2.20 0.65 1.18
N ASN A 174 -1.80 1.86 0.78
CA ASN A 174 -2.42 2.57 -0.33
C ASN A 174 -1.39 3.36 -1.15
N ASN A 175 -0.21 2.75 -1.33
CA ASN A 175 0.87 3.30 -2.15
C ASN A 175 1.27 4.73 -1.74
N SER A 176 1.35 4.99 -0.42
CA SER A 176 1.64 6.30 0.17
C SER A 176 0.68 7.41 -0.28
N ALA A 177 -0.62 7.10 -0.38
CA ALA A 177 -1.66 8.08 -0.67
C ALA A 177 -2.14 8.84 0.58
N SER A 178 -1.86 8.34 1.79
CA SER A 178 -2.16 9.04 3.05
C SER A 178 -1.40 10.36 3.13
N ASN A 179 -2.15 11.45 3.33
CA ASN A 179 -1.60 12.80 3.41
C ASN A 179 -1.03 13.17 4.78
N ARG A 180 -1.28 12.34 5.80
CA ARG A 180 -0.79 12.55 7.15
C ARG A 180 -0.35 11.24 7.78
N ILE A 181 0.73 11.33 8.54
CA ILE A 181 1.32 10.24 9.31
C ILE A 181 1.40 10.70 10.77
N SER A 182 0.96 9.85 11.69
CA SER A 182 1.25 9.96 13.11
C SER A 182 2.24 8.87 13.52
N LEU A 183 3.22 9.25 14.34
CA LEU A 183 4.11 8.33 15.03
C LEU A 183 4.10 8.62 16.53
N LEU A 184 4.02 7.55 17.32
CA LEU A 184 4.21 7.57 18.76
C LEU A 184 5.26 6.54 19.13
N LEU A 185 6.35 7.00 19.75
CA LEU A 185 7.43 6.13 20.20
C LEU A 185 7.46 6.11 21.72
N GLN A 186 7.54 4.91 22.28
CA GLN A 186 7.55 4.67 23.72
C GLN A 186 8.55 3.57 24.08
N ASP A 187 9.19 3.68 25.24
CA ASP A 187 9.87 2.54 25.84
C ASP A 187 8.90 1.67 26.64
N GLU A 188 9.40 0.77 27.49
CA GLU A 188 8.62 -0.20 28.26
C GLU A 188 7.68 0.42 29.31
N GLY A 189 7.72 1.73 29.52
CA GLY A 189 6.76 2.44 30.39
C GLY A 189 7.02 2.32 31.90
N GLY A 190 8.23 1.96 32.31
CA GLY A 190 8.65 1.89 33.71
C GLY A 190 8.90 3.26 34.36
N THR A 191 8.86 3.32 35.69
CA THR A 191 9.30 4.51 36.43
C THR A 191 10.78 4.76 36.21
N ALA A 192 11.12 5.95 35.69
CA ALA A 192 12.48 6.33 35.36
C ALA A 192 12.87 7.63 36.08
N THR A 193 12.94 7.58 37.42
CA THR A 193 13.30 8.74 38.25
C THR A 193 14.65 9.32 37.84
N GLY A 194 14.70 10.63 37.56
CA GLY A 194 15.92 11.31 37.12
C GLY A 194 16.34 11.00 35.68
N ARG A 195 15.44 10.45 34.85
CA ARG A 195 15.64 10.40 33.39
C ARG A 195 15.50 11.80 32.82
N PRO A 196 16.40 12.24 31.92
CA PRO A 196 16.23 13.51 31.23
C PRO A 196 14.93 13.54 30.43
N ASP A 197 14.28 14.71 30.39
CA ASP A 197 12.98 14.88 29.73
C ASP A 197 13.00 14.40 28.28
N GLY A 198 11.98 13.63 27.90
CA GLY A 198 11.82 13.09 26.55
C GLY A 198 12.71 11.91 26.19
N GLN A 199 13.71 11.54 27.01
CA GLN A 199 14.56 10.38 26.72
C GLN A 199 13.85 9.05 26.96
N PHE A 200 14.43 8.01 26.36
CA PHE A 200 14.03 6.62 26.48
C PHE A 200 15.04 5.89 27.37
N SER A 201 14.62 4.78 27.97
CA SER A 201 15.47 3.99 28.85
C SER A 201 15.49 2.51 28.45
N ILE A 202 16.65 1.90 28.68
CA ILE A 202 16.81 0.45 28.77
C ILE A 202 17.40 0.10 30.14
N TYR A 203 17.26 -1.16 30.55
CA TYR A 203 17.59 -1.58 31.91
C TYR A 203 18.51 -2.79 31.91
N ARG A 204 19.35 -2.88 32.95
CA ARG A 204 20.23 -4.03 33.15
C ARG A 204 19.39 -5.29 33.37
N LYS A 205 19.74 -6.38 32.69
CA LYS A 205 19.08 -7.68 32.84
C LYS A 205 19.23 -8.17 34.29
N GLY A 206 18.09 -8.39 34.96
CA GLY A 206 18.05 -8.78 36.37
C GLY A 206 18.47 -7.67 37.35
N GLY A 207 18.57 -6.42 36.87
CA GLY A 207 18.80 -5.24 37.69
C GLY A 207 17.52 -4.64 38.27
N ASP A 208 17.69 -3.64 39.12
CA ASP A 208 16.61 -2.88 39.74
C ASP A 208 16.27 -1.65 38.89
N GLN A 209 15.12 -1.68 38.20
CA GLN A 209 14.70 -0.59 37.31
C GLN A 209 14.52 0.77 38.00
N SER A 210 14.38 0.80 39.33
CA SER A 210 14.30 2.04 40.10
C SER A 210 15.66 2.73 40.28
N LYS A 211 16.77 2.01 40.07
CA LYS A 211 18.13 2.52 40.27
C LYS A 211 18.72 3.07 38.98
N ALA A 212 19.19 4.31 39.04
CA ALA A 212 19.89 4.96 37.92
C ALA A 212 21.15 4.21 37.47
N SER A 213 21.79 3.41 38.34
CA SER A 213 22.94 2.57 37.99
C SER A 213 22.57 1.37 37.13
N ASP A 214 21.33 0.88 37.20
CA ASP A 214 20.80 -0.23 36.41
C ASP A 214 19.94 0.25 35.22
N ARG A 215 19.97 1.56 34.91
CA ARG A 215 19.28 2.17 33.76
C ARG A 215 20.28 2.81 32.80
N LEU A 216 20.01 2.78 31.50
CA LEU A 216 20.75 3.55 30.50
C LEU A 216 19.76 4.33 29.64
N ASP A 217 20.00 5.65 29.51
CA ASP A 217 19.12 6.56 28.82
C ASP A 217 19.65 6.91 27.43
N TYR A 218 18.76 7.07 26.46
CA TYR A 218 19.09 7.41 25.08
C TYR A 218 18.03 8.33 24.46
N GLN A 219 18.47 9.13 23.48
CA GLN A 219 17.63 9.99 22.66
C GLN A 219 17.29 9.26 21.36
N VAL A 220 16.06 9.41 20.89
CA VAL A 220 15.64 8.98 19.54
C VAL A 220 15.40 10.24 18.71
N SER A 221 15.96 10.28 17.51
CA SER A 221 15.60 11.27 16.50
C SER A 221 15.21 10.57 15.21
N VAL A 222 14.47 11.29 14.37
CA VAL A 222 14.01 10.82 13.06
C VAL A 222 14.26 11.90 12.02
N ILE A 223 14.55 11.50 10.78
CA ILE A 223 14.50 12.46 9.67
C ILE A 223 13.05 12.66 9.27
N ASN A 224 12.56 13.89 9.44
CA ASN A 224 11.22 14.25 9.01
C ASN A 224 11.15 14.14 7.48
N PRO A 225 10.28 13.28 6.92
CA PRO A 225 10.24 13.02 5.49
C PRO A 225 9.82 14.23 4.66
N THR A 226 9.11 15.19 5.27
CA THR A 226 8.54 16.32 4.54
C THR A 226 9.45 17.53 4.49
N THR A 227 10.29 17.70 5.51
CA THR A 227 11.25 18.81 5.62
C THR A 227 12.70 18.39 5.39
N GLY A 228 13.02 17.11 5.55
CA GLY A 228 14.38 16.58 5.53
C GLY A 228 15.19 16.90 6.80
N ALA A 229 14.60 17.57 7.79
CA ALA A 229 15.28 17.95 9.02
C ALA A 229 15.29 16.81 10.05
N VAL A 230 16.33 16.78 10.88
CA VAL A 230 16.36 15.94 12.08
C VAL A 230 15.30 16.47 13.07
N GLN A 231 14.48 15.58 13.60
CA GLN A 231 13.47 15.86 14.59
C GLN A 231 13.67 14.95 15.79
N ASP A 232 13.84 15.53 16.97
CA ASP A 232 13.92 14.77 18.22
C ASP A 232 12.53 14.23 18.60
N ILE A 233 12.51 12.97 19.04
CA ILE A 233 11.32 12.30 19.52
C ILE A 233 11.35 12.24 21.03
N SER A 234 10.28 12.69 21.68
CA SER A 234 10.12 12.53 23.11
C SER A 234 9.34 11.26 23.41
N ASN A 235 9.83 10.45 24.33
CA ASN A 235 9.14 9.25 24.80
C ASN A 235 7.70 9.57 25.22
N GLY A 236 6.73 8.85 24.64
CA GLY A 236 5.32 9.01 24.95
C GLY A 236 4.63 10.18 24.27
N LYS A 237 5.33 10.94 23.42
CA LYS A 237 4.77 12.08 22.70
C LYS A 237 4.54 11.75 21.23
N GLU A 238 3.32 11.98 20.76
CA GLU A 238 2.96 11.84 19.35
C GLU A 238 3.62 12.95 18.52
N ILE A 239 4.12 12.58 17.35
CA ILE A 239 4.50 13.50 16.28
C ILE A 239 3.62 13.27 15.06
N ILE A 240 3.35 14.35 14.34
CA ILE A 240 2.47 14.32 13.17
C ILE A 240 3.18 15.02 12.01
N TRP A 241 3.15 14.37 10.85
CA TRP A 241 3.59 14.95 9.59
C TRP A 241 2.42 15.06 8.63
N SER A 242 2.34 16.19 7.94
CA SER A 242 1.39 16.46 6.85
C SER A 242 2.12 16.47 5.50
N ASP A 243 1.38 16.39 4.41
CA ASP A 243 1.89 16.36 3.04
C ASP A 243 2.84 15.17 2.77
N THR A 244 2.54 14.04 3.39
CA THR A 244 3.28 12.78 3.26
C THR A 244 2.98 12.02 1.97
N ASN A 245 1.93 12.44 1.24
CA ASN A 245 1.52 11.86 -0.04
C ASN A 245 2.26 12.43 -1.27
N ARG A 246 3.30 13.25 -1.05
CA ARG A 246 4.12 13.82 -2.13
C ARG A 246 5.04 12.75 -2.74
N ARG A 247 5.00 12.60 -4.06
CA ARG A 247 5.75 11.54 -4.77
C ARG A 247 7.27 11.61 -4.62
N ASN A 248 7.83 12.82 -4.44
CA ASN A 248 9.28 13.02 -4.36
C ASN A 248 9.90 12.65 -3.00
N ILE A 249 9.07 12.38 -1.97
CA ILE A 249 9.54 11.94 -0.65
C ILE A 249 9.24 10.46 -0.39
N GLN A 250 8.66 9.77 -1.37
CA GLN A 250 8.28 8.36 -1.28
C GLN A 250 9.36 7.49 -1.92
N ARG A 251 9.51 6.26 -1.44
CA ARG A 251 10.44 5.28 -2.02
C ARG A 251 9.73 3.97 -2.34
N PRO A 252 10.04 3.33 -3.47
CA PRO A 252 9.57 2.00 -3.75
C PRO A 252 10.27 0.99 -2.82
N VAL A 253 9.50 0.10 -2.21
CA VAL A 253 9.99 -1.03 -1.42
C VAL A 253 9.27 -2.30 -1.82
N VAL A 254 9.94 -3.43 -1.66
CA VAL A 254 9.33 -4.76 -1.76
C VAL A 254 9.02 -5.22 -0.35
N LEU A 255 7.74 -5.37 -0.04
CA LEU A 255 7.30 -5.80 1.29
C LEU A 255 7.60 -7.29 1.50
N PRO A 256 7.73 -7.74 2.76
CA PRO A 256 7.87 -9.15 3.08
C PRO A 256 6.72 -9.96 2.49
N GLY A 257 7.03 -11.11 1.87
CA GLY A 257 6.06 -11.90 1.10
C GLY A 257 6.17 -11.73 -0.43
N GLY A 258 6.96 -10.75 -0.90
CA GLY A 258 7.18 -10.50 -2.32
C GLY A 258 6.02 -9.72 -2.98
N GLY A 259 6.16 -9.42 -4.27
CA GLY A 259 5.16 -8.67 -5.05
C GLY A 259 5.75 -7.49 -5.81
N ALA A 260 4.85 -6.70 -6.41
CA ALA A 260 5.24 -5.47 -7.09
C ALA A 260 5.74 -4.42 -6.08
N PRO A 261 6.68 -3.54 -6.46
CA PRO A 261 7.14 -2.46 -5.58
C PRO A 261 5.98 -1.56 -5.13
N ALA A 262 5.89 -1.33 -3.83
CA ALA A 262 4.94 -0.42 -3.22
C ALA A 262 5.64 0.83 -2.70
N LEU A 263 4.99 2.00 -2.78
CA LEU A 263 5.54 3.22 -2.22
C LEU A 263 5.33 3.29 -0.71
N CYS A 264 6.38 3.64 0.01
CA CYS A 264 6.37 3.96 1.43
C CYS A 264 7.04 5.32 1.70
N VAL A 265 6.81 5.88 2.88
CA VAL A 265 7.44 7.13 3.33
C VAL A 265 8.65 6.80 4.23
N PRO A 266 9.89 7.08 3.83
CA PRO A 266 11.07 6.82 4.64
C PRO A 266 11.12 7.70 5.88
N ALA A 267 11.46 7.12 7.03
CA ALA A 267 11.56 7.81 8.31
C ALA A 267 12.72 7.22 9.14
N PRO A 268 13.97 7.30 8.66
CA PRO A 268 15.11 6.69 9.33
C PRO A 268 15.30 7.27 10.73
N LEU A 269 15.59 6.39 11.68
CA LEU A 269 15.79 6.71 13.09
C LEU A 269 17.29 6.72 13.43
N THR A 270 17.66 7.60 14.35
CA THR A 270 18.96 7.59 15.03
C THR A 270 18.74 7.46 16.53
N LEU A 271 19.32 6.44 17.14
CA LEU A 271 19.33 6.21 18.58
C LEU A 271 20.70 6.68 19.10
N THR A 272 20.72 7.67 20.00
CA THR A 272 21.95 8.26 20.53
C THR A 272 21.99 8.10 22.04
N THR A 273 23.01 7.41 22.56
CA THR A 273 23.29 7.34 23.99
C THR A 273 24.28 8.45 24.35
N PRO A 274 23.88 9.44 25.17
CA PRO A 274 24.79 10.48 25.65
C PRO A 274 25.98 9.91 26.41
N ALA A 275 27.06 10.69 26.50
CA ALA A 275 28.25 10.28 27.24
C ALA A 275 27.95 10.09 28.73
N PHE A 276 28.35 8.94 29.29
CA PHE A 276 28.27 8.63 30.72
C PHE A 276 29.57 8.01 31.24
N SER A 277 29.76 8.00 32.56
CA SER A 277 30.90 7.33 33.21
C SER A 277 30.54 5.87 33.50
N MET A 278 31.44 4.93 33.15
CA MET A 278 31.23 3.51 33.47
C MET A 278 31.10 3.26 34.98
N ALA A 279 31.72 4.10 35.83
CA ALA A 279 31.63 3.96 37.28
C ALA A 279 30.22 4.22 37.84
N ASP A 280 29.36 4.90 37.07
CA ASP A 280 28.00 5.25 37.49
C ASP A 280 27.00 4.15 37.14
N LYS A 281 27.44 3.09 36.44
CA LYS A 281 26.61 2.01 35.92
C LYS A 281 27.07 0.65 36.45
N THR A 282 26.11 -0.22 36.74
CA THR A 282 26.40 -1.60 37.12
C THR A 282 26.83 -2.40 35.89
N ALA A 283 27.89 -3.20 35.99
CA ALA A 283 28.30 -4.05 34.89
C ALA A 283 27.23 -5.09 34.51
N GLY A 284 27.00 -5.29 33.21
CA GLY A 284 26.09 -6.30 32.67
C GLY A 284 25.45 -5.88 31.35
N ASP A 285 24.56 -6.74 30.86
CA ASP A 285 23.80 -6.48 29.64
C ASP A 285 22.60 -5.59 29.94
N TYR A 286 22.41 -4.56 29.11
CA TYR A 286 21.25 -3.68 29.17
C TYR A 286 20.34 -3.95 27.97
N THR A 287 19.07 -4.16 28.25
CA THR A 287 18.05 -4.49 27.24
C THR A 287 16.77 -3.73 27.52
N GLY A 288 16.02 -3.45 26.47
CA GLY A 288 14.68 -2.89 26.57
C GLY A 288 14.01 -2.87 25.20
N THR A 289 12.74 -2.46 25.19
CA THR A 289 11.90 -2.46 24.01
C THR A 289 11.55 -1.03 23.60
N LEU A 290 11.79 -0.68 22.34
CA LEU A 290 11.27 0.53 21.72
C LEU A 290 9.99 0.17 20.94
N ARG A 291 8.84 0.62 21.43
CA ARG A 291 7.56 0.49 20.75
C ARG A 291 7.37 1.68 19.81
N ILE A 292 7.16 1.39 18.53
CA ILE A 292 6.83 2.38 17.51
C ILE A 292 5.39 2.12 17.05
N ILE A 293 4.53 3.10 17.24
CA ILE A 293 3.13 3.06 16.80
C ILE A 293 3.01 3.99 15.60
N TYR A 294 2.52 3.45 14.49
CA TYR A 294 2.31 4.17 13.25
C TYR A 294 0.83 4.19 12.90
N THR A 295 0.32 5.38 12.63
CA THR A 295 -1.08 5.59 12.23
C THR A 295 -1.10 6.45 10.96
N PRO A 296 -1.34 5.87 9.77
CA PRO A 296 -1.68 6.66 8.58
C PRO A 296 -3.09 7.25 8.72
N THR A 297 -3.33 8.43 8.15
CA THR A 297 -4.71 8.88 7.97
C THR A 297 -5.37 8.07 6.85
N THR A 298 -6.55 7.53 7.12
CA THR A 298 -7.48 7.10 6.07
C THR A 298 -8.13 8.36 5.50
N GLN A 299 -8.00 8.60 4.20
CA GLN A 299 -8.79 9.63 3.52
C GLN A 299 -10.28 9.35 3.80
N GLN A 300 -10.98 10.34 4.35
CA GLN A 300 -12.42 10.48 4.15
C GLN A 300 -12.66 11.12 2.78
#